data_AF-A0A1M2ZCB9-F1
#
_entry.id   AF-A0A1M2ZCB9-F1
#
_cell.length_a   1.000
_cell.length_b   1.000
_cell.length_c   1.000
_cell.angle_alpha   90.00
_cell.angle_beta   90.00
_cell.angle_gamma   90.00
#
_symmetry.space_group_name_H-M   'P 1'
#
loop_
_entity.id
_entity.type
_entity.pdbx_description
1 polymer ?
#
loop_
_entity_poly.entity_id
_entity_poly.type
_entity_poly.pdbx_seq_one_letter_code
_entity_poly.pdbx_strand_id
1 'polypeptide(L)'
;MAGFRISHLSTTVALAALAVAGCNRTPNANQALLDYQSAAAPLPTLPATLPMTDIAAPPPAPAPAAAALPDTRPIRTVRVHDPRRGAEYAYADAASRFSDALGEAPPDYGFDYAGVQPWAWEGYDDSLVFAEPVSGGYRTYYYQPGEEQPYFVRDPYYSYGYDNGQLAVVYDAGGDIVPWEDYGPQVVYASRYLVRGRDLWRASRGDRISINVQNWTNYRINYFNQQQRWDAARSRQPLWVNYAQQDAAAQRHWQAEQARRRIDQQRFDAWQAQGFRAAPPPRAIPAQWQQASWARDPHRFTPVAATVAGGAAVAAGALIAHNAQLHRQQQQQLMQAQQANTVRLQREQALQQQQQRAFAAREQAQARSFQAGQQREMQQQAALARQQQAQAARQQQNERILAQRQQAQANAQRAQQARTERVAIQREQQAARIQQQQQRVAAQREQQAARAQQQQQRLVAQREQQAARAQRDQQVRSERVTMQREQQAARMQQQQERAAAQREQQAARAEREQQMRAERATAQREQQQARIERANVQREQQAARAEQQQARAQEMAQRRQQAEAARAQQAQARAVQHAESRPAPRPEPQRPAPHRENPHGGR
;
A
#
# COMPACT_ATOMS: atom_id res chain seq x y z
N MET A 1 -53.81 -18.62 12.52
CA MET A 1 -53.14 -17.45 13.12
C MET A 1 -53.13 -16.33 12.08
N ALA A 2 -53.55 -15.11 12.44
CA ALA A 2 -53.51 -13.91 11.59
C ALA A 2 -52.08 -13.31 11.56
N GLY A 3 -51.70 -12.33 10.72
CA GLY A 3 -52.40 -11.61 9.65
C GLY A 3 -52.05 -10.11 9.64
N PHE A 4 -52.02 -9.51 8.43
CA PHE A 4 -52.07 -8.06 8.12
C PHE A 4 -50.88 -7.07 8.33
N ARG A 5 -50.35 -6.66 7.17
CA ARG A 5 -50.05 -5.30 6.63
C ARG A 5 -50.18 -4.01 7.48
N ILE A 6 -49.13 -3.16 7.37
CA ILE A 6 -49.06 -1.70 7.00
C ILE A 6 -50.04 -0.69 7.66
N SER A 7 -49.51 0.40 8.28
CA SER A 7 -49.70 1.82 7.84
C SER A 7 -49.60 2.94 8.91
N HIS A 8 -49.21 4.14 8.44
CA HIS A 8 -49.46 5.51 8.97
C HIS A 8 -48.68 5.97 10.24
N LEU A 9 -47.78 6.97 10.15
CA LEU A 9 -47.96 8.43 10.00
C LEU A 9 -48.27 9.17 11.32
N SER A 10 -47.28 9.94 11.81
CA SER A 10 -47.53 11.23 12.48
C SER A 10 -46.39 12.19 12.17
N THR A 11 -46.73 13.23 11.42
CA THR A 11 -45.86 14.34 11.04
C THR A 11 -45.95 15.42 12.11
N THR A 12 -44.82 16.02 12.49
CA THR A 12 -44.84 17.34 13.15
C THR A 12 -43.86 18.27 12.44
N VAL A 13 -44.40 19.38 11.92
CA VAL A 13 -43.65 20.39 11.17
C VAL A 13 -43.32 21.56 12.09
N ALA A 14 -42.07 22.01 12.07
CA ALA A 14 -41.68 23.34 12.55
C ALA A 14 -40.61 23.94 11.62
N LEU A 15 -41.06 24.83 10.72
CA LEU A 15 -40.25 25.90 10.13
C LEU A 15 -40.02 26.97 11.23
N ALA A 16 -39.01 27.84 11.27
CA ALA A 16 -37.91 28.23 10.37
C ALA A 16 -36.68 28.59 11.26
N ALA A 17 -35.51 29.12 10.82
CA ALA A 17 -35.14 29.85 9.61
C ALA A 17 -33.63 29.74 9.29
N LEU A 18 -33.24 30.25 8.11
CA LEU A 18 -31.89 30.23 7.57
C LEU A 18 -30.96 31.30 8.17
N ALA A 19 -29.68 30.95 8.33
CA ALA A 19 -28.55 31.88 8.19
C ALA A 19 -27.33 31.15 7.59
N VAL A 20 -26.61 31.82 6.69
CA VAL A 20 -25.51 31.25 5.89
C VAL A 20 -24.16 31.72 6.41
N ALA A 21 -23.18 30.80 6.56
CA ALA A 21 -21.75 30.99 6.25
C ALA A 21 -20.85 29.91 6.91
N GLY A 22 -19.72 29.57 6.27
CA GLY A 22 -18.54 29.05 6.99
C GLY A 22 -17.99 27.69 6.58
N CYS A 23 -17.19 27.69 5.51
CA CYS A 23 -16.00 26.84 5.26
C CYS A 23 -15.95 25.37 5.76
N ASN A 24 -15.69 24.45 4.82
CA ASN A 24 -15.05 23.15 5.10
C ASN A 24 -13.77 23.36 5.93
N ARG A 25 -13.82 23.06 7.22
CA ARG A 25 -12.64 23.01 8.09
C ARG A 25 -11.94 21.67 7.85
N THR A 26 -10.70 21.72 7.39
CA THR A 26 -9.78 20.57 7.53
C THR A 26 -9.77 20.13 9.00
N PRO A 27 -9.76 18.83 9.31
CA PRO A 27 -9.66 18.37 10.69
C PRO A 27 -8.35 18.90 11.30
N ASN A 28 -8.47 19.60 12.42
CA ASN A 28 -7.30 20.06 13.17
C ASN A 28 -6.49 18.85 13.61
N ALA A 29 -5.19 18.83 13.31
CA ALA A 29 -4.28 17.76 13.77
C ALA A 29 -4.29 17.58 15.30
N ASN A 30 -4.63 18.65 16.04
CA ASN A 30 -4.78 18.64 17.50
C ASN A 30 -6.00 17.82 17.98
N GLN A 31 -6.99 17.54 17.12
CA GLN A 31 -8.25 16.92 17.54
C GLN A 31 -8.19 15.39 17.45
N ALA A 32 -7.46 14.84 16.48
CA ALA A 32 -7.07 13.42 16.46
C ALA A 32 -6.14 13.02 17.64
N LEU A 33 -5.59 14.01 18.35
CA LEU A 33 -4.70 13.86 19.50
C LEU A 33 -5.45 13.80 20.84
N LEU A 34 -6.75 14.11 20.87
CA LEU A 34 -7.56 14.18 22.10
C LEU A 34 -8.32 12.87 22.38
N ASP A 35 -8.74 12.13 21.36
CA ASP A 35 -9.49 10.86 21.51
C ASP A 35 -8.66 9.70 22.11
N TYR A 36 -7.35 9.88 22.31
CA TYR A 36 -6.43 8.89 22.89
C TYR A 36 -6.07 9.15 24.38
N GLN A 37 -6.69 10.12 25.07
CA GLN A 37 -6.18 10.66 26.34
C GLN A 37 -6.80 10.15 27.67
N SER A 38 -7.67 9.12 27.65
CA SER A 38 -8.47 8.75 28.83
C SER A 38 -7.85 7.71 29.79
N ALA A 39 -6.72 8.02 30.43
CA ALA A 39 -6.22 7.39 31.68
C ALA A 39 -5.19 8.31 32.38
N ALA A 40 -5.20 8.41 33.72
CA ALA A 40 -4.65 9.56 34.44
C ALA A 40 -3.35 9.34 35.28
N ALA A 41 -2.42 10.31 35.14
CA ALA A 41 -1.35 10.80 36.08
C ALA A 41 -0.23 9.83 36.58
N PRO A 42 0.98 10.33 36.96
CA PRO A 42 1.52 11.71 36.99
C PRO A 42 2.84 11.95 36.17
N LEU A 43 3.41 13.16 36.25
CA LEU A 43 4.61 13.71 35.55
C LEU A 43 5.74 14.09 36.56
N PRO A 44 6.97 14.59 36.20
CA PRO A 44 7.56 14.93 34.89
C PRO A 44 9.04 14.49 34.61
N THR A 45 9.55 14.92 33.43
CA THR A 45 10.95 15.07 32.92
C THR A 45 11.50 13.95 32.00
N LEU A 46 12.46 14.13 31.05
CA LEU A 46 12.94 15.26 30.18
C LEU A 46 13.64 14.65 28.89
N PRO A 47 14.26 15.39 27.92
CA PRO A 47 14.59 14.83 26.58
C PRO A 47 15.88 13.99 26.46
N ALA A 48 15.90 13.11 25.43
CA ALA A 48 17.11 12.51 24.82
C ALA A 48 18.07 13.54 24.16
N THR A 49 17.74 14.83 24.26
CA THR A 49 18.31 15.95 23.51
C THR A 49 18.72 17.04 24.49
N LEU A 50 20.00 17.38 24.59
CA LEU A 50 20.49 18.38 25.55
C LEU A 50 20.14 19.81 25.08
N PRO A 51 19.81 20.76 25.96
CA PRO A 51 19.63 22.15 25.54
C PRO A 51 20.92 22.65 24.88
N MET A 52 20.78 23.36 23.74
CA MET A 52 21.93 24.00 23.09
C MET A 52 22.51 25.09 24.00
N THR A 53 23.79 25.41 23.83
CA THR A 53 24.46 26.45 24.62
C THR A 53 24.99 27.57 23.71
N ASP A 54 24.98 28.79 24.22
CA ASP A 54 25.58 29.98 23.61
C ASP A 54 26.98 30.30 24.16
N ILE A 55 27.43 29.60 25.21
CA ILE A 55 28.76 29.72 25.80
C ILE A 55 29.82 29.52 24.71
N ALA A 56 30.69 30.52 24.53
CA ALA A 56 31.71 30.53 23.49
C ALA A 56 32.57 29.25 23.51
N ALA A 57 32.55 28.52 22.39
CA ALA A 57 33.33 27.31 22.18
C ALA A 57 34.29 27.51 21.00
N PRO A 58 35.46 26.83 21.00
CA PRO A 58 36.31 26.80 19.81
C PRO A 58 35.60 26.10 18.65
N PRO A 59 36.03 26.34 17.40
CA PRO A 59 35.64 25.52 16.26
C PRO A 59 35.95 24.04 16.51
N PRO A 60 35.09 23.09 16.08
CA PRO A 60 35.33 21.67 16.28
C PRO A 60 36.52 21.22 15.42
N ALA A 61 37.46 20.48 16.02
CA ALA A 61 38.61 19.93 15.31
C ALA A 61 38.15 18.86 14.29
N PRO A 62 38.72 18.82 13.07
CA PRO A 62 38.39 17.79 12.09
C PRO A 62 38.95 16.42 12.49
N ALA A 63 38.15 15.38 12.31
CA ALA A 63 38.59 14.00 12.49
C ALA A 63 39.63 13.58 11.43
N PRO A 64 40.51 12.61 11.74
CA PRO A 64 41.49 12.10 10.79
C PRO A 64 40.82 11.51 9.53
N ALA A 65 41.47 11.71 8.38
CA ALA A 65 41.10 11.08 7.11
C ALA A 65 41.23 9.55 7.20
N ALA A 66 40.55 8.81 6.32
CA ALA A 66 40.53 7.33 6.32
C ALA A 66 41.94 6.70 6.40
N ALA A 67 42.87 7.23 5.59
CA ALA A 67 44.26 6.79 5.52
C ALA A 67 45.06 7.01 6.83
N ALA A 68 44.62 7.94 7.70
CA ALA A 68 45.24 8.27 8.98
C ALA A 68 44.52 7.66 10.20
N LEU A 69 43.41 6.94 10.00
CA LEU A 69 42.82 6.12 11.05
C LEU A 69 43.71 4.90 11.35
N PRO A 70 43.69 4.35 12.59
CA PRO A 70 44.45 3.16 12.95
C PRO A 70 44.21 2.01 11.97
N ASP A 71 45.25 1.21 11.72
CA ASP A 71 45.13 0.01 10.91
C ASP A 71 44.19 -1.01 11.54
N THR A 72 43.35 -1.61 10.70
CA THR A 72 42.42 -2.66 11.09
C THR A 72 42.53 -3.83 10.13
N ARG A 73 42.21 -5.04 10.61
CA ARG A 73 42.10 -6.21 9.74
C ARG A 73 41.00 -5.95 8.69
N PRO A 74 41.26 -6.17 7.39
CA PRO A 74 40.22 -6.06 6.37
C PRO A 74 39.00 -6.92 6.70
N ILE A 75 37.82 -6.30 6.69
CA ILE A 75 36.54 -7.00 6.82
C ILE A 75 36.25 -7.81 5.56
N ARG A 76 35.40 -8.83 5.70
CA ARG A 76 34.89 -9.57 4.53
C ARG A 76 33.99 -8.67 3.72
N THR A 77 33.96 -8.90 2.42
CA THR A 77 32.97 -8.33 1.51
C THR A 77 31.87 -9.36 1.27
N VAL A 78 30.62 -8.94 1.13
CA VAL A 78 29.47 -9.80 0.76
C VAL A 78 28.66 -9.18 -0.38
N ARG A 79 28.06 -10.02 -1.23
CA ARG A 79 27.21 -9.52 -2.33
C ARG A 79 25.76 -9.42 -1.85
N VAL A 80 25.13 -8.27 -2.08
CA VAL A 80 23.71 -8.05 -1.83
C VAL A 80 22.86 -9.00 -2.70
N HIS A 81 21.75 -9.49 -2.15
CA HIS A 81 20.83 -10.39 -2.84
C HIS A 81 19.94 -9.62 -3.84
N ASP A 82 19.67 -10.21 -5.01
CA ASP A 82 18.96 -9.60 -6.17
C ASP A 82 19.43 -8.18 -6.59
N PRO A 83 20.71 -8.03 -7.01
CA PRO A 83 21.25 -6.73 -7.45
C PRO A 83 20.51 -6.13 -8.67
N ARG A 84 19.86 -6.96 -9.49
CA ARG A 84 19.21 -6.51 -10.73
C ARG A 84 17.97 -5.63 -10.49
N ARG A 85 17.52 -5.51 -9.24
CA ARG A 85 16.41 -4.63 -8.83
C ARG A 85 16.86 -3.36 -8.09
N GLY A 86 18.17 -3.13 -7.97
CA GLY A 86 18.71 -2.02 -7.19
C GLY A 86 18.68 -2.27 -5.68
N ALA A 87 18.62 -3.53 -5.25
CA ALA A 87 18.64 -3.90 -3.83
C ALA A 87 19.92 -3.45 -3.13
N GLU A 88 21.02 -3.24 -3.87
CA GLU A 88 22.25 -2.65 -3.35
C GLU A 88 22.01 -1.27 -2.75
N TYR A 89 21.07 -0.48 -3.29
CA TYR A 89 20.71 0.84 -2.78
C TYR A 89 19.94 0.81 -1.45
N ALA A 90 19.61 -0.36 -0.89
CA ALA A 90 18.88 -0.45 0.39
C ALA A 90 19.54 0.35 1.53
N TYR A 91 20.87 0.26 1.66
CA TYR A 91 21.63 0.96 2.70
C TYR A 91 21.62 2.48 2.48
N ALA A 92 21.85 2.93 1.24
CA ALA A 92 21.82 4.33 0.84
C ALA A 92 20.42 4.95 0.98
N ASP A 93 19.37 4.19 0.65
CA ASP A 93 17.98 4.64 0.73
C ASP A 93 17.50 4.71 2.18
N ALA A 94 17.83 3.74 3.04
CA ALA A 94 17.54 3.79 4.46
C ALA A 94 18.21 5.00 5.15
N ALA A 95 19.50 5.22 4.87
CA ALA A 95 20.24 6.37 5.39
C ALA A 95 19.70 7.71 4.84
N SER A 96 19.35 7.77 3.55
CA SER A 96 18.70 8.94 2.94
C SER A 96 17.37 9.24 3.63
N ARG A 97 16.47 8.26 3.78
CA ARG A 97 15.17 8.46 4.44
C ARG A 97 15.31 8.92 5.89
N PHE A 98 16.29 8.41 6.64
CA PHE A 98 16.52 8.88 8.00
C PHE A 98 17.05 10.33 8.00
N SER A 99 18.00 10.69 7.13
CA SER A 99 18.42 12.09 6.98
C SER A 99 17.28 13.01 6.51
N ASP A 100 16.44 12.58 5.56
CA ASP A 100 15.22 13.29 5.13
C ASP A 100 14.26 13.50 6.31
N ALA A 101 14.21 12.54 7.25
CA ALA A 101 13.38 12.60 8.45
C ALA A 101 13.86 13.63 9.47
N LEU A 102 15.18 13.78 9.60
CA LEU A 102 15.83 14.79 10.46
C LEU A 102 15.67 16.21 9.90
N GLY A 103 15.60 16.35 8.57
CA GLY A 103 15.48 17.65 7.92
C GLY A 103 16.62 18.60 8.31
N GLU A 104 16.31 19.88 8.55
CA GLU A 104 17.32 20.87 8.98
C GLU A 104 17.54 20.95 10.51
N ALA A 105 16.85 20.11 11.29
CA ALA A 105 16.79 20.24 12.75
C ALA A 105 18.17 20.11 13.44
N PRO A 106 18.41 20.86 14.54
CA PRO A 106 19.68 20.82 15.26
C PRO A 106 19.95 19.44 15.91
N PRO A 107 21.21 18.98 15.92
CA PRO A 107 21.58 17.69 16.52
C PRO A 107 21.30 17.61 18.03
N ASP A 108 20.93 16.43 18.51
CA ASP A 108 20.42 16.18 19.85
C ASP A 108 21.47 16.33 20.95
N TYR A 109 22.72 15.98 20.66
CA TYR A 109 23.86 16.20 21.54
C TYR A 109 25.16 16.13 20.74
N GLY A 110 26.24 16.66 21.32
CA GLY A 110 27.59 16.29 20.95
C GLY A 110 28.15 15.28 21.95
N PHE A 111 29.32 14.72 21.66
CA PHE A 111 30.15 13.97 22.59
C PHE A 111 31.62 14.22 22.23
N ASP A 112 32.57 13.99 23.14
CA ASP A 112 33.99 13.99 22.76
C ASP A 112 34.39 12.61 22.23
N TYR A 113 35.19 12.59 21.17
CA TYR A 113 35.91 11.40 20.77
C TYR A 113 37.27 11.73 20.18
N ALA A 114 38.32 11.49 20.97
CA ALA A 114 39.72 11.74 20.60
C ALA A 114 39.97 13.21 20.20
N GLY A 115 39.39 14.16 20.93
CA GLY A 115 39.53 15.60 20.68
C GLY A 115 38.71 16.14 19.50
N VAL A 116 37.86 15.29 18.90
CA VAL A 116 36.82 15.69 17.95
C VAL A 116 35.49 15.79 18.71
N GLN A 117 34.62 16.71 18.29
CA GLN A 117 33.25 16.79 18.78
C GLN A 117 32.24 16.38 17.68
N PRO A 118 31.95 15.08 17.49
CA PRO A 118 30.85 14.64 16.65
C PRO A 118 29.51 15.15 17.16
N TRP A 119 28.56 15.28 16.24
CA TRP A 119 27.15 15.56 16.53
C TRP A 119 26.32 14.30 16.37
N ALA A 120 25.31 14.11 17.22
CA ALA A 120 24.39 12.99 17.16
C ALA A 120 22.96 13.45 16.91
N TRP A 121 22.21 12.69 16.12
CA TRP A 121 20.75 12.71 16.11
C TRP A 121 20.24 11.30 16.45
N GLU A 122 19.24 11.23 17.33
CA GLU A 122 18.61 10.01 17.84
C GLU A 122 17.13 10.02 17.40
N GLY A 123 16.77 9.15 16.45
CA GLY A 123 15.42 9.03 15.87
C GLY A 123 14.41 8.45 16.86
N TYR A 124 13.11 8.64 16.61
CA TYR A 124 12.03 8.14 17.48
C TYR A 124 11.96 6.60 17.65
N ASP A 125 12.80 5.84 16.95
CA ASP A 125 12.91 4.39 16.98
C ASP A 125 14.28 3.92 17.53
N ASP A 126 15.05 4.81 18.17
CA ASP A 126 16.43 4.60 18.63
C ASP A 126 17.48 4.40 17.52
N SER A 127 17.12 4.65 16.24
CA SER A 127 18.11 4.81 15.17
C SER A 127 19.03 6.01 15.47
N LEU A 128 20.33 5.87 15.23
CA LEU A 128 21.31 6.92 15.47
C LEU A 128 21.98 7.35 14.16
N VAL A 129 22.26 8.65 14.03
CA VAL A 129 23.26 9.13 13.08
C VAL A 129 24.25 10.03 13.78
N PHE A 130 25.54 9.76 13.58
CA PHE A 130 26.62 10.66 14.00
C PHE A 130 27.19 11.38 12.78
N ALA A 131 27.44 12.67 12.89
CA ALA A 131 28.21 13.45 11.92
C ALA A 131 29.47 13.98 12.61
N GLU A 132 30.64 13.56 12.14
CA GLU A 132 31.91 14.15 12.55
C GLU A 132 32.49 15.03 11.44
N PRO A 133 33.07 16.20 11.76
CA PRO A 133 33.73 17.03 10.77
C PRO A 133 34.98 16.33 10.24
N VAL A 134 35.24 16.44 8.94
CA VAL A 134 36.46 15.95 8.29
C VAL A 134 36.97 16.99 7.29
N SER A 135 38.19 16.83 6.79
CA SER A 135 38.63 17.62 5.64
C SER A 135 37.68 17.38 4.46
N GLY A 136 37.14 18.47 3.88
CA GLY A 136 36.19 18.42 2.77
C GLY A 136 34.70 18.31 3.13
N GLY A 137 34.32 18.17 4.41
CA GLY A 137 32.90 18.15 4.81
C GLY A 137 32.65 17.37 6.10
N TYR A 138 31.66 16.47 6.05
CA TYR A 138 31.32 15.57 7.17
C TYR A 138 31.48 14.11 6.76
N ARG A 139 31.78 13.27 7.75
CA ARG A 139 31.65 11.82 7.67
C ARG A 139 30.49 11.42 8.57
N THR A 140 29.46 10.80 7.99
CA THR A 140 28.24 10.39 8.69
C THR A 140 28.16 8.88 8.85
N TYR A 141 27.73 8.44 10.03
CA TYR A 141 27.59 7.03 10.42
C TYR A 141 26.14 6.78 10.85
N TYR A 142 25.46 5.81 10.25
CA TYR A 142 24.05 5.51 10.49
C TYR A 142 23.93 4.12 11.13
N TYR A 143 23.19 4.04 12.22
CA TYR A 143 23.00 2.83 13.04
C TYR A 143 21.53 2.44 13.04
N GLN A 144 21.28 1.13 13.07
CA GLN A 144 19.94 0.61 13.33
C GLN A 144 19.61 0.75 14.82
N PRO A 145 18.32 0.68 15.20
CA PRO A 145 17.90 0.67 16.59
C PRO A 145 18.67 -0.33 17.46
N GLY A 146 19.33 0.16 18.51
CA GLY A 146 20.12 -0.65 19.44
C GLY A 146 21.47 -1.16 18.92
N GLU A 147 21.72 -1.11 17.61
CA GLU A 147 22.96 -1.64 17.02
C GLU A 147 24.17 -0.76 17.29
N GLU A 148 25.27 -1.40 17.69
CA GLU A 148 26.56 -0.78 17.99
C GLU A 148 27.38 -0.49 16.71
N GLN A 149 27.10 -1.20 15.61
CA GLN A 149 27.81 -1.04 14.35
C GLN A 149 26.97 -0.24 13.33
N PRO A 150 27.58 0.66 12.55
CA PRO A 150 26.85 1.37 11.51
C PRO A 150 26.50 0.44 10.34
N TYR A 151 25.24 0.47 9.88
CA TYR A 151 24.83 -0.20 8.64
C TYR A 151 25.21 0.60 7.40
N PHE A 152 25.49 1.89 7.55
CA PHE A 152 25.93 2.76 6.47
C PHE A 152 26.88 3.84 6.98
N VAL A 153 27.96 4.09 6.25
CA VAL A 153 28.89 5.20 6.50
C VAL A 153 29.10 5.96 5.21
N ARG A 154 29.09 7.29 5.26
CA ARG A 154 29.34 8.19 4.13
C ARG A 154 30.44 9.18 4.49
N ASP A 155 31.39 9.39 3.61
CA ASP A 155 32.35 10.49 3.67
C ASP A 155 32.19 11.44 2.45
N PRO A 156 33.03 12.47 2.26
CA PRO A 156 32.91 13.38 1.12
C PRO A 156 33.17 12.77 -0.27
N TYR A 157 33.70 11.55 -0.35
CA TYR A 157 34.18 10.90 -1.59
C TYR A 157 33.56 9.53 -1.86
N TYR A 158 33.20 8.78 -0.82
CA TYR A 158 32.63 7.43 -0.93
C TYR A 158 31.58 7.18 0.16
N SER A 159 30.67 6.24 -0.11
CA SER A 159 29.76 5.65 0.87
C SER A 159 29.89 4.14 0.92
N TYR A 160 29.57 3.54 2.06
CA TYR A 160 29.82 2.14 2.37
C TYR A 160 28.60 1.58 3.10
N GLY A 161 27.95 0.57 2.51
CA GLY A 161 26.87 -0.20 3.15
C GLY A 161 27.42 -1.47 3.77
N TYR A 162 26.97 -1.80 4.98
CA TYR A 162 27.44 -2.95 5.75
C TYR A 162 26.28 -3.90 6.05
N ASP A 163 26.50 -5.19 5.79
CA ASP A 163 25.63 -6.28 6.20
C ASP A 163 26.33 -7.08 7.30
N ASN A 164 25.78 -7.09 8.51
CA ASN A 164 26.33 -7.84 9.66
C ASN A 164 27.85 -7.64 9.87
N GLY A 165 28.32 -6.39 9.76
CA GLY A 165 29.73 -6.01 9.89
C GLY A 165 30.64 -6.37 8.71
N GLN A 166 30.06 -6.76 7.56
CA GLN A 166 30.75 -7.11 6.32
C GLN A 166 30.41 -6.07 5.24
N LEU A 167 31.36 -5.71 4.38
CA LEU A 167 31.15 -4.68 3.36
C LEU A 167 30.26 -5.22 2.23
N ALA A 168 29.03 -4.73 2.16
CA ALA A 168 28.01 -5.18 1.22
C ALA A 168 28.01 -4.40 -0.10
N VAL A 169 28.27 -3.09 -0.03
CA VAL A 169 28.25 -2.18 -1.18
C VAL A 169 29.16 -0.98 -0.95
N VAL A 170 29.82 -0.51 -2.00
CA VAL A 170 30.53 0.77 -2.05
C VAL A 170 29.86 1.65 -3.10
N TYR A 171 29.68 2.93 -2.79
CA TYR A 171 29.20 3.95 -3.71
C TYR A 171 30.25 5.06 -3.82
N ASP A 172 30.35 5.68 -5.00
CA ASP A 172 31.22 6.83 -5.21
C ASP A 172 30.58 8.15 -4.71
N ALA A 173 31.26 9.28 -4.97
CA ALA A 173 30.78 10.62 -4.64
C ALA A 173 29.52 11.05 -5.44
N GLY A 174 29.26 10.42 -6.58
CA GLY A 174 28.07 10.59 -7.42
C GLY A 174 26.89 9.74 -6.96
N GLY A 175 27.10 8.81 -6.04
CA GLY A 175 26.14 7.81 -5.58
C GLY A 175 26.02 6.61 -6.51
N ASP A 176 26.90 6.48 -7.50
CA ASP A 176 26.98 5.30 -8.36
C ASP A 176 27.56 4.12 -7.59
N ILE A 177 27.04 2.91 -7.82
CA ILE A 177 27.60 1.67 -7.25
C ILE A 177 28.96 1.42 -7.88
N VAL A 178 30.01 1.33 -7.06
CA VAL A 178 31.35 0.91 -7.51
C VAL A 178 31.29 -0.58 -7.85
N PRO A 179 31.84 -1.03 -9.00
CA PRO A 179 31.95 -2.45 -9.30
C PRO A 179 32.74 -3.20 -8.22
N TRP A 180 32.36 -4.45 -7.98
CA TRP A 180 32.93 -5.26 -6.89
C TRP A 180 34.43 -5.48 -7.02
N GLU A 181 34.85 -5.77 -8.24
CA GLU A 181 36.22 -5.90 -8.71
C GLU A 181 37.07 -4.65 -8.45
N ASP A 182 36.45 -3.46 -8.42
CA ASP A 182 37.12 -2.17 -8.25
C ASP A 182 37.17 -1.69 -6.78
N TYR A 183 36.72 -2.50 -5.81
CA TYR A 183 36.71 -2.10 -4.40
C TYR A 183 38.11 -1.76 -3.87
N GLY A 184 39.16 -2.46 -4.32
CA GLY A 184 40.57 -2.14 -4.04
C GLY A 184 40.85 -1.54 -2.63
N PRO A 185 41.25 -0.27 -2.50
CA PRO A 185 41.54 0.38 -1.21
C PRO A 185 40.30 0.63 -0.34
N GLN A 186 39.09 0.65 -0.91
CA GLN A 186 37.84 0.94 -0.22
C GLN A 186 37.51 -0.12 0.83
N VAL A 187 37.93 -1.37 0.65
CA VAL A 187 37.80 -2.42 1.69
C VAL A 187 38.56 -2.02 2.96
N VAL A 188 39.76 -1.43 2.82
CA VAL A 188 40.56 -0.99 3.96
C VAL A 188 39.89 0.20 4.66
N TYR A 189 39.43 1.20 3.91
CA TYR A 189 38.76 2.36 4.48
C TYR A 189 37.43 1.99 5.17
N ALA A 190 36.61 1.13 4.55
CA ALA A 190 35.42 0.57 5.17
C ALA A 190 35.74 -0.15 6.50
N SER A 191 36.81 -0.96 6.52
CA SER A 191 37.25 -1.68 7.72
C SER A 191 37.65 -0.74 8.87
N ARG A 192 38.29 0.39 8.55
CA ARG A 192 38.65 1.41 9.55
C ARG A 192 37.43 2.22 10.00
N TYR A 193 36.48 2.48 9.10
CA TYR A 193 35.23 3.19 9.39
C TYR A 193 34.27 2.38 10.24
N LEU A 194 34.14 1.06 10.01
CA LEU A 194 33.30 0.20 10.84
C LEU A 194 33.79 0.19 12.30
N VAL A 195 35.10 0.07 12.51
CA VAL A 195 35.73 0.15 13.84
C VAL A 195 35.55 1.55 14.44
N ARG A 196 35.80 2.63 13.69
CA ARG A 196 35.60 4.00 14.19
C ARG A 196 34.14 4.27 14.57
N GLY A 197 33.18 3.81 13.77
CA GLY A 197 31.75 3.96 14.06
C GLY A 197 31.35 3.25 15.36
N ARG A 198 31.79 2.00 15.52
CA ARG A 198 31.62 1.25 16.77
C ARG A 198 32.17 2.01 17.99
N ASP A 199 33.37 2.56 17.87
CA ASP A 199 34.01 3.26 18.99
C ASP A 199 33.36 4.64 19.25
N LEU A 200 32.86 5.32 18.21
CA LEU A 200 31.99 6.51 18.31
C LEU A 200 30.67 6.20 19.03
N TRP A 201 30.03 5.07 18.73
CA TRP A 201 28.80 4.64 19.40
C TRP A 201 29.04 4.46 20.89
N ARG A 202 30.13 3.80 21.29
CA ARG A 202 30.54 3.64 22.68
C ARG A 202 30.77 4.98 23.37
N ALA A 203 31.48 5.90 22.72
CA ALA A 203 31.71 7.26 23.25
C ALA A 203 30.40 8.04 23.44
N SER A 204 29.45 7.92 22.51
CA SER A 204 28.14 8.59 22.57
C SER A 204 27.21 8.12 23.70
N ARG A 205 27.51 6.95 24.31
CA ARG A 205 26.85 6.41 25.51
C ARG A 205 27.48 6.91 26.82
N GLY A 206 28.65 7.55 26.75
CA GLY A 206 29.30 8.24 27.87
C GLY A 206 28.78 9.67 28.03
N ASP A 207 29.70 10.62 28.21
CA ASP A 207 29.37 12.02 28.48
C ASP A 207 28.82 12.72 27.22
N ARG A 208 27.49 12.82 27.16
CA ARG A 208 26.77 13.68 26.19
C ARG A 208 26.97 15.15 26.59
N ILE A 209 27.33 16.00 25.64
CA ILE A 209 27.58 17.43 25.85
C ILE A 209 26.64 18.31 24.99
N SER A 210 26.27 19.47 25.54
CA SER A 210 25.46 20.46 24.84
C SER A 210 26.15 20.98 23.58
N ILE A 211 25.37 21.18 22.52
CA ILE A 211 25.90 21.70 21.25
C ILE A 211 25.97 23.22 21.33
N ASN A 212 27.14 23.78 21.03
CA ASN A 212 27.31 25.22 20.88
C ASN A 212 26.53 25.73 19.65
N VAL A 213 25.69 26.74 19.84
CA VAL A 213 24.78 27.28 18.84
C VAL A 213 25.50 27.99 17.70
N GLN A 214 26.63 28.64 17.97
CA GLN A 214 27.44 29.32 16.95
C GLN A 214 28.14 28.29 16.05
N ASN A 215 28.70 27.23 16.63
CA ASN A 215 29.26 26.11 15.89
C ASN A 215 28.18 25.47 15.00
N TRP A 216 27.00 25.11 15.53
CA TRP A 216 25.92 24.60 14.70
C TRP A 216 25.55 25.58 13.56
N THR A 217 25.34 26.86 13.86
CA THR A 217 24.94 27.88 12.87
C THR A 217 25.99 28.07 11.76
N ASN A 218 27.27 28.11 12.12
CA ASN A 218 28.38 28.31 11.19
C ASN A 218 28.59 27.11 10.24
N TYR A 219 28.35 25.90 10.74
CA TYR A 219 28.73 24.67 10.05
C TYR A 219 27.55 23.90 9.41
N ARG A 220 26.31 24.12 9.85
CA ARG A 220 25.11 23.43 9.32
C ARG A 220 24.95 23.57 7.80
N ILE A 221 25.34 24.71 7.23
CA ILE A 221 25.28 24.94 5.78
C ILE A 221 26.15 23.92 5.02
N ASN A 222 27.36 23.60 5.52
CA ASN A 222 28.24 22.63 4.87
C ASN A 222 27.70 21.19 5.00
N TYR A 223 27.10 20.86 6.14
CA TYR A 223 26.41 19.59 6.37
C TYR A 223 25.22 19.41 5.41
N PHE A 224 24.31 20.38 5.33
CA PHE A 224 23.15 20.32 4.43
C PHE A 224 23.53 20.42 2.94
N ASN A 225 24.60 21.14 2.58
CA ASN A 225 25.14 21.11 1.22
C ASN A 225 25.70 19.73 0.84
N GLN A 226 26.16 18.90 1.80
CA GLN A 226 26.50 17.50 1.52
C GLN A 226 25.25 16.65 1.35
N GLN A 227 24.21 16.87 2.17
CA GLN A 227 22.94 16.16 2.03
C GLN A 227 22.25 16.45 0.69
N GLN A 228 22.12 17.73 0.29
CA GLN A 228 21.53 18.09 -1.01
C GLN A 228 22.26 17.49 -2.22
N ARG A 229 23.59 17.32 -2.14
CA ARG A 229 24.38 16.62 -3.17
C ARG A 229 24.02 15.13 -3.24
N TRP A 230 23.71 14.51 -2.10
CA TRP A 230 23.26 13.12 -2.01
C TRP A 230 21.83 12.94 -2.52
N ASP A 231 20.93 13.89 -2.25
CA ASP A 231 19.57 13.86 -2.78
C ASP A 231 19.55 14.06 -4.31
N ALA A 232 20.48 14.89 -4.83
CA ALA A 232 20.75 15.03 -6.25
C ALA A 232 21.46 13.80 -6.88
N ALA A 233 22.27 13.06 -6.12
CA ALA A 233 22.77 11.74 -6.51
C ALA A 233 21.61 10.75 -6.68
N ARG A 234 20.79 10.55 -5.63
CA ARG A 234 19.58 9.72 -5.65
C ARG A 234 18.70 9.99 -6.86
N SER A 235 18.41 11.27 -7.12
CA SER A 235 17.55 11.71 -8.23
C SER A 235 18.10 11.39 -9.63
N ARG A 236 19.41 11.13 -9.76
CA ARG A 236 20.07 10.76 -11.02
C ARG A 236 20.21 9.25 -11.21
N GLN A 237 19.97 8.44 -10.18
CA GLN A 237 20.16 6.99 -10.19
C GLN A 237 18.84 6.23 -10.39
N PRO A 238 18.52 5.70 -11.61
CA PRO A 238 17.23 5.09 -11.87
C PRO A 238 16.96 3.85 -11.02
N LEU A 239 17.98 3.04 -10.75
CA LEU A 239 17.87 1.86 -9.89
C LEU A 239 17.53 2.23 -8.44
N TRP A 240 18.16 3.28 -7.90
CA TRP A 240 17.84 3.78 -6.56
C TRP A 240 16.44 4.38 -6.49
N VAL A 241 16.04 5.20 -7.47
CA VAL A 241 14.67 5.73 -7.56
C VAL A 241 13.63 4.60 -7.63
N ASN A 242 13.90 3.55 -8.43
CA ASN A 242 13.02 2.39 -8.54
C ASN A 242 12.93 1.60 -7.24
N TYR A 243 14.05 1.39 -6.52
CA TYR A 243 14.05 0.77 -5.19
C TYR A 243 13.22 1.62 -4.20
N ALA A 244 13.48 2.92 -4.15
CA ALA A 244 12.82 3.85 -3.23
C ALA A 244 11.28 3.87 -3.39
N GLN A 245 10.79 3.77 -4.63
CA GLN A 245 9.35 3.75 -4.94
C GLN A 245 8.64 2.46 -4.49
N GLN A 246 9.36 1.33 -4.40
CA GLN A 246 8.77 0.05 -3.98
C GLN A 246 8.49 0.01 -2.47
N ASP A 247 9.29 0.71 -1.66
CA ASP A 247 9.13 0.75 -0.21
C ASP A 247 8.33 1.97 0.28
N ALA A 248 7.00 1.89 0.12
CA ALA A 248 6.06 2.84 0.70
C ALA A 248 5.87 2.65 2.22
N ALA A 249 6.35 1.55 2.82
CA ALA A 249 6.24 1.29 4.25
C ALA A 249 7.30 2.06 5.04
N ALA A 250 8.57 2.02 4.61
CA ALA A 250 9.64 2.83 5.19
C ALA A 250 9.38 4.34 5.07
N GLN A 251 8.63 4.79 4.07
CA GLN A 251 8.21 6.21 4.01
C GLN A 251 7.19 6.58 5.09
N ARG A 252 6.35 5.64 5.52
CA ARG A 252 5.38 5.87 6.60
C ARG A 252 6.02 5.83 7.98
N HIS A 253 7.02 4.95 8.17
CA HIS A 253 7.84 4.86 9.41
C HIS A 253 8.33 6.25 9.86
N TRP A 254 9.01 6.97 8.97
CA TRP A 254 9.62 8.27 9.30
C TRP A 254 8.65 9.46 9.43
N GLN A 255 7.34 9.29 9.30
CA GLN A 255 6.39 10.43 9.35
C GLN A 255 6.33 11.10 10.73
N ALA A 256 6.41 10.32 11.81
CA ALA A 256 6.43 10.83 13.18
C ALA A 256 7.70 11.65 13.45
N GLU A 257 8.85 11.14 12.99
CA GLU A 257 10.15 11.81 13.04
C GLU A 257 10.12 13.14 12.28
N GLN A 258 9.63 13.14 11.04
CA GLN A 258 9.47 14.34 10.21
C GLN A 258 8.56 15.39 10.86
N ALA A 259 7.52 14.98 11.57
CA ALA A 259 6.66 15.91 12.32
C ALA A 259 7.42 16.51 13.52
N ARG A 260 8.09 15.68 14.32
CA ARG A 260 8.94 16.10 15.46
C ARG A 260 10.01 17.11 15.03
N ARG A 261 10.79 16.76 14.02
CA ARG A 261 11.96 17.53 13.56
C ARG A 261 11.59 18.85 12.91
N ARG A 262 10.45 18.93 12.21
CA ARG A 262 9.91 20.22 11.73
C ARG A 262 9.54 21.17 12.87
N ILE A 263 9.02 20.66 14.00
CA ILE A 263 8.73 21.47 15.18
C ILE A 263 10.03 21.97 15.84
N ASP A 264 11.04 21.10 15.97
CA ASP A 264 12.35 21.49 16.49
C ASP A 264 13.03 22.55 15.62
N GLN A 265 12.97 22.39 14.29
CA GLN A 265 13.50 23.37 13.35
C GLN A 265 12.80 24.72 13.47
N GLN A 266 11.46 24.75 13.51
CA GLN A 266 10.69 25.99 13.68
C GLN A 266 11.03 26.70 15.00
N ARG A 267 11.22 25.95 16.09
CA ARG A 267 11.65 26.49 17.39
C ARG A 267 13.06 27.06 17.32
N PHE A 268 13.99 26.34 16.69
CA PHE A 268 15.36 26.78 16.49
C PHE A 268 15.42 28.07 15.67
N ASP A 269 14.72 28.13 14.52
CA ASP A 269 14.71 29.30 13.64
C ASP A 269 14.06 30.52 14.32
N ALA A 270 13.01 30.32 15.13
CA ALA A 270 12.42 31.39 15.93
C ALA A 270 13.38 31.94 17.00
N TRP A 271 14.16 31.06 17.65
CA TRP A 271 15.20 31.46 18.62
C TRP A 271 16.39 32.15 17.94
N GLN A 272 16.79 31.67 16.76
CA GLN A 272 17.81 32.31 15.92
C GLN A 272 17.38 33.71 15.43
N ALA A 273 16.12 33.87 15.01
CA ALA A 273 15.58 35.16 14.59
C ALA A 273 15.57 36.21 15.74
N GLN A 274 15.50 35.75 16.99
CA GLN A 274 15.64 36.60 18.18
C GLN A 274 17.10 36.85 18.59
N GLY A 275 18.07 36.36 17.80
CA GLY A 275 19.50 36.49 18.10
C GLY A 275 19.94 35.72 19.35
N PHE A 276 19.30 34.59 19.64
CA PHE A 276 19.57 33.71 20.79
C PHE A 276 19.40 34.36 22.18
N ARG A 277 18.72 35.51 22.28
CA ARG A 277 18.60 36.30 23.53
C ARG A 277 17.73 35.67 24.62
N ALA A 278 16.84 34.75 24.25
CA ALA A 278 16.01 34.00 25.18
C ALA A 278 16.69 32.67 25.55
N ALA A 279 16.21 31.98 26.59
CA ALA A 279 16.65 30.62 26.89
C ALA A 279 16.45 29.70 25.66
N PRO A 280 17.35 28.72 25.42
CA PRO A 280 17.21 27.75 24.34
C PRO A 280 15.83 27.08 24.36
N PRO A 281 15.14 26.97 23.22
CA PRO A 281 13.79 26.40 23.21
C PRO A 281 13.83 24.92 23.59
N PRO A 282 12.86 24.43 24.38
CA PRO A 282 12.75 23.01 24.65
C PRO A 282 12.46 22.27 23.35
N ARG A 283 13.08 21.09 23.18
CA ARG A 283 12.86 20.25 21.99
C ARG A 283 11.66 19.33 22.13
N ALA A 284 11.16 18.87 20.99
CA ALA A 284 9.95 18.08 20.87
C ALA A 284 10.23 16.61 21.20
N ILE A 285 9.87 16.16 22.41
CA ILE A 285 9.80 14.74 22.74
C ILE A 285 8.39 14.24 22.41
N PRO A 286 8.21 13.11 21.68
CA PRO A 286 6.92 12.45 21.56
C PRO A 286 6.40 12.00 22.94
N ALA A 287 5.09 12.13 23.20
CA ALA A 287 4.54 11.81 24.53
C ALA A 287 4.76 10.33 24.93
N GLN A 288 4.74 9.39 23.98
CA GLN A 288 5.01 7.97 24.26
C GLN A 288 6.44 7.70 24.79
N TRP A 289 7.41 8.57 24.49
CA TRP A 289 8.81 8.40 24.89
C TRP A 289 9.08 8.84 26.33
N GLN A 290 8.23 9.71 26.89
CA GLN A 290 8.28 10.10 28.30
C GLN A 290 7.90 8.95 29.25
N GLN A 291 7.46 7.81 28.71
CA GLN A 291 7.01 6.64 29.47
C GLN A 291 8.09 5.55 29.64
N ALA A 292 9.26 5.65 28.99
CA ALA A 292 10.35 4.70 29.21
C ALA A 292 10.94 4.80 30.64
N SER A 293 11.45 3.70 31.20
CA SER A 293 11.95 3.65 32.58
C SER A 293 13.31 4.32 32.77
N TRP A 294 14.18 4.28 31.75
CA TRP A 294 15.52 4.86 31.78
C TRP A 294 15.53 6.40 31.70
N ALA A 295 14.43 7.03 31.27
CA ALA A 295 14.29 8.48 31.16
C ALA A 295 14.00 9.18 32.51
N ARG A 296 14.08 8.47 33.64
CA ARG A 296 13.49 8.87 34.94
C ARG A 296 14.48 8.98 36.12
N ASP A 297 15.78 9.14 35.87
CA ASP A 297 16.81 9.33 36.93
C ASP A 297 17.26 10.81 37.01
N PRO A 298 16.80 11.59 38.01
CA PRO A 298 17.17 13.01 38.14
C PRO A 298 18.55 13.26 38.74
N HIS A 299 19.20 12.25 39.35
CA HIS A 299 20.41 12.46 40.16
C HIS A 299 21.70 12.57 39.34
N ARG A 300 21.62 12.50 38.01
CA ARG A 300 22.78 12.58 37.10
C ARG A 300 23.01 13.96 36.47
N PHE A 301 22.08 14.91 36.59
CA PHE A 301 22.03 16.09 35.71
C PHE A 301 21.81 17.44 36.41
N THR A 302 22.58 17.72 37.46
CA THR A 302 22.79 19.10 37.93
C THR A 302 23.92 19.77 37.14
N PRO A 303 23.75 20.97 36.55
CA PRO A 303 24.88 21.70 35.99
C PRO A 303 25.83 22.10 37.12
N VAL A 304 27.14 21.86 36.93
CA VAL A 304 28.16 22.42 37.81
C VAL A 304 28.20 23.92 37.56
N ALA A 305 27.56 24.69 38.45
CA ALA A 305 27.68 26.13 38.45
C ALA A 305 29.16 26.52 38.63
N ALA A 306 29.63 27.46 37.82
CA ALA A 306 31.04 27.83 37.80
C ALA A 306 31.48 28.47 39.13
N THR A 307 32.26 27.73 39.93
CA THR A 307 32.89 28.25 41.14
C THR A 307 34.32 28.71 40.84
N VAL A 308 34.47 29.91 40.27
CA VAL A 308 35.76 30.61 40.25
C VAL A 308 35.94 31.33 41.58
N ALA A 309 36.53 30.65 42.57
CA ALA A 309 36.90 31.26 43.85
C ALA A 309 38.04 30.49 44.57
N GLY A 310 39.29 30.93 44.34
CA GLY A 310 40.42 30.95 45.28
C GLY A 310 40.87 29.69 46.05
N GLY A 311 42.19 29.47 46.11
CA GLY A 311 42.79 28.75 47.26
C GLY A 311 44.04 27.89 47.01
N ALA A 312 45.20 28.48 47.30
CA ALA A 312 46.40 27.87 47.90
C ALA A 312 46.91 26.45 47.54
N ALA A 313 48.19 26.46 47.13
CA ALA A 313 49.16 25.36 47.09
C ALA A 313 49.18 24.34 48.25
N VAL A 314 49.56 23.09 47.92
CA VAL A 314 50.44 22.22 48.72
C VAL A 314 51.38 21.47 47.77
N ALA A 315 52.61 21.15 48.21
CA ALA A 315 53.64 20.45 47.44
C ALA A 315 54.00 19.08 48.02
N ALA A 316 54.43 18.13 47.17
CA ALA A 316 55.31 16.97 47.42
C ALA A 316 55.22 15.97 46.23
N GLY A 317 56.27 15.29 45.76
CA GLY A 317 57.71 15.45 46.02
C GLY A 317 58.58 14.33 45.43
N ALA A 318 59.84 14.66 45.09
CA ALA A 318 61.03 13.79 44.97
C ALA A 318 61.03 12.68 43.86
N LEU A 319 62.17 12.13 43.35
CA LEU A 319 63.55 11.97 43.84
C LEU A 319 64.63 12.05 42.72
N ILE A 320 65.91 11.92 43.15
CA ILE A 320 67.18 11.78 42.38
C ILE A 320 67.83 13.14 42.02
N ALA A 321 69.16 13.40 42.13
CA ALA A 321 70.33 12.55 42.45
C ALA A 321 71.15 13.06 43.68
N HIS A 322 72.43 12.68 43.81
CA HIS A 322 73.32 12.95 44.96
C HIS A 322 74.79 13.21 44.56
N ASN A 323 75.36 14.33 45.06
CA ASN A 323 76.73 14.50 45.62
C ASN A 323 78.00 13.99 44.87
N ALA A 324 78.95 14.90 44.53
CA ALA A 324 80.35 14.54 44.23
C ALA A 324 81.39 15.72 44.18
N GLN A 325 81.46 16.67 45.14
CA GLN A 325 82.45 17.78 45.01
C GLN A 325 82.98 18.47 46.29
N LEU A 326 83.48 17.73 47.29
CA LEU A 326 84.00 18.34 48.55
C LEU A 326 85.42 17.92 49.00
N HIS A 327 86.22 17.27 48.13
CA HIS A 327 87.60 16.84 48.46
C HIS A 327 88.72 17.32 47.51
N ARG A 328 88.43 18.23 46.57
CA ARG A 328 89.47 18.81 45.67
C ARG A 328 90.06 20.15 46.13
N GLN A 329 89.58 20.73 47.23
CA GLN A 329 89.89 22.12 47.59
C GLN A 329 91.10 22.30 48.52
N GLN A 330 91.55 21.24 49.22
CA GLN A 330 92.53 21.39 50.31
C GLN A 330 94.01 21.24 49.87
N GLN A 331 94.29 20.58 48.73
CA GLN A 331 95.68 20.41 48.24
C GLN A 331 96.21 21.59 47.40
N GLN A 332 95.36 22.49 46.90
CA GLN A 332 95.82 23.65 46.10
C GLN A 332 96.41 24.79 46.93
N GLN A 333 96.14 24.85 48.25
CA GLN A 333 96.54 25.98 49.09
C GLN A 333 98.03 26.00 49.48
N LEU A 334 98.74 24.86 49.41
CA LEU A 334 100.17 24.80 49.79
C LEU A 334 101.14 25.20 48.67
N MET A 335 100.71 25.21 47.41
CA MET A 335 101.55 25.64 46.26
C MET A 335 101.53 27.16 46.02
N GLN A 336 100.51 27.88 46.50
CA GLN A 336 100.36 29.32 46.22
C GLN A 336 101.23 30.21 47.12
N ALA A 337 101.69 29.73 48.27
CA ALA A 337 102.45 30.52 49.24
C ALA A 337 103.85 30.96 48.75
N GLN A 338 104.47 30.23 47.82
CA GLN A 338 105.84 30.54 47.34
C GLN A 338 105.88 31.45 46.10
N GLN A 339 104.78 31.62 45.37
CA GLN A 339 104.72 32.50 44.19
C GLN A 339 104.40 33.97 44.50
N ALA A 340 104.06 34.29 45.75
CA ALA A 340 103.53 35.61 46.14
C ALA A 340 104.56 36.76 46.11
N ASN A 341 105.86 36.48 46.28
CA ASN A 341 106.88 37.53 46.39
C ASN A 341 107.38 38.06 45.04
N THR A 342 107.47 37.24 43.99
CA THR A 342 107.92 37.68 42.65
C THR A 342 106.86 38.47 41.90
N VAL A 343 105.57 38.15 42.09
CA VAL A 343 104.44 38.86 41.44
C VAL A 343 104.32 40.32 41.91
N ARG A 344 104.73 40.62 43.15
CA ARG A 344 104.53 41.94 43.76
C ARG A 344 105.31 43.05 43.05
N LEU A 345 106.55 42.77 42.62
CA LEU A 345 107.42 43.75 41.95
C LEU A 345 107.00 44.03 40.49
N GLN A 346 106.54 43.01 39.75
CA GLN A 346 105.98 43.21 38.41
C GLN A 346 104.66 44.01 38.43
N ARG A 347 103.87 43.88 39.51
CA ARG A 347 102.57 44.54 39.63
C ARG A 347 102.67 46.06 39.73
N GLU A 348 103.71 46.60 40.36
CA GLU A 348 103.93 48.05 40.47
C GLU A 348 104.32 48.68 39.14
N GLN A 349 105.22 48.05 38.36
CA GLN A 349 105.54 48.50 37.00
C GLN A 349 104.33 48.42 36.05
N ALA A 350 103.51 47.36 36.16
CA ALA A 350 102.29 47.23 35.37
C ALA A 350 101.25 48.32 35.70
N LEU A 351 101.08 48.69 36.98
CA LEU A 351 100.17 49.75 37.41
C LEU A 351 100.55 51.12 36.83
N GLN A 352 101.84 51.45 36.78
CA GLN A 352 102.32 52.73 36.23
C GLN A 352 102.05 52.84 34.72
N GLN A 353 102.29 51.75 33.97
CA GLN A 353 101.98 51.69 32.54
C GLN A 353 100.46 51.66 32.26
N GLN A 354 99.67 51.07 33.17
CA GLN A 354 98.21 51.07 33.11
C GLN A 354 97.61 52.47 33.30
N GLN A 355 98.15 53.29 34.20
CA GLN A 355 97.68 54.68 34.40
C GLN A 355 97.86 55.54 33.14
N GLN A 356 99.00 55.41 32.45
CA GLN A 356 99.24 56.14 31.19
C GLN A 356 98.26 55.72 30.08
N ARG A 357 97.98 54.41 29.93
CA ARG A 357 96.97 53.92 28.99
C ARG A 357 95.55 54.35 29.37
N ALA A 358 95.23 54.40 30.66
CA ALA A 358 93.93 54.85 31.14
C ALA A 358 93.67 56.34 30.86
N PHE A 359 94.71 57.18 30.87
CA PHE A 359 94.60 58.59 30.48
C PHE A 359 94.30 58.74 28.99
N ALA A 360 95.12 58.13 28.10
CA ALA A 360 94.91 58.18 26.65
C ALA A 360 93.55 57.58 26.22
N ALA A 361 93.08 56.54 26.91
CA ALA A 361 91.76 55.95 26.67
C ALA A 361 90.61 56.90 27.04
N ARG A 362 90.77 57.78 28.04
CA ARG A 362 89.75 58.76 28.43
C ARG A 362 89.56 59.86 27.38
N GLU A 363 90.63 60.39 26.79
CA GLU A 363 90.52 61.36 25.69
C GLU A 363 89.84 60.75 24.46
N GLN A 364 90.23 59.54 24.05
CA GLN A 364 89.57 58.85 22.94
C GLN A 364 88.10 58.53 23.22
N ALA A 365 87.74 58.21 24.47
CA ALA A 365 86.36 58.01 24.87
C ALA A 365 85.53 59.31 24.80
N GLN A 366 86.10 60.45 25.21
CA GLN A 366 85.44 61.75 25.12
C GLN A 366 85.20 62.15 23.64
N ALA A 367 86.21 62.04 22.78
CA ALA A 367 86.07 62.31 21.34
C ALA A 367 84.98 61.44 20.67
N ARG A 368 84.93 60.14 20.99
CA ARG A 368 83.88 59.23 20.50
C ARG A 368 82.50 59.57 21.05
N SER A 369 82.39 60.03 22.30
CA SER A 369 81.10 60.41 22.90
C SER A 369 80.45 61.60 22.19
N PHE A 370 81.25 62.58 21.74
CA PHE A 370 80.77 63.73 20.99
C PHE A 370 80.24 63.34 19.59
N GLN A 371 81.01 62.53 18.84
CA GLN A 371 80.57 62.00 17.54
C GLN A 371 79.32 61.11 17.66
N ALA A 372 79.24 60.29 18.71
CA ALA A 372 78.05 59.47 19.01
C ALA A 372 76.83 60.33 19.38
N GLY A 373 77.02 61.50 19.98
CA GLY A 373 75.95 62.48 20.25
C GLY A 373 75.31 62.98 18.95
N GLN A 374 76.11 63.53 18.04
CA GLN A 374 75.63 64.02 16.74
C GLN A 374 74.96 62.91 15.90
N GLN A 375 75.50 61.70 15.90
CA GLN A 375 74.87 60.56 15.22
C GLN A 375 73.51 60.19 15.81
N ARG A 376 73.32 60.28 17.13
CA ARG A 376 72.02 60.00 17.77
C ARG A 376 70.97 61.04 17.42
N GLU A 377 71.30 62.33 17.39
CA GLU A 377 70.35 63.38 16.99
C GLU A 377 69.88 63.19 15.54
N MET A 378 70.82 62.94 14.62
CA MET A 378 70.51 62.66 13.22
C MET A 378 69.63 61.40 13.05
N GLN A 379 69.92 60.34 13.82
CA GLN A 379 69.09 59.12 13.84
C GLN A 379 67.69 59.37 14.42
N GLN A 380 67.54 60.20 15.45
CA GLN A 380 66.24 60.57 16.01
C GLN A 380 65.39 61.37 15.03
N GLN A 381 65.98 62.35 14.34
CA GLN A 381 65.29 63.11 13.29
C GLN A 381 64.85 62.19 12.12
N ALA A 382 65.72 61.27 11.68
CA ALA A 382 65.38 60.29 10.66
C ALA A 382 64.27 59.31 11.11
N ALA A 383 64.23 58.93 12.38
CA ALA A 383 63.19 58.08 12.95
C ALA A 383 61.82 58.79 12.98
N LEU A 384 61.79 60.07 13.39
CA LEU A 384 60.59 60.92 13.36
C LEU A 384 60.04 61.08 11.93
N ALA A 385 60.89 61.34 10.94
CA ALA A 385 60.48 61.45 9.54
C ALA A 385 59.87 60.13 9.01
N ARG A 386 60.48 58.97 9.33
CA ARG A 386 59.94 57.64 9.00
C ARG A 386 58.60 57.37 9.68
N GLN A 387 58.41 57.80 10.93
CA GLN A 387 57.16 57.65 11.66
C GLN A 387 56.02 58.44 11.00
N GLN A 388 56.28 59.69 10.59
CA GLN A 388 55.30 60.52 9.87
C GLN A 388 54.92 59.91 8.51
N GLN A 389 55.90 59.43 7.73
CA GLN A 389 55.65 58.74 6.47
C GLN A 389 54.81 57.47 6.66
N ALA A 390 55.08 56.68 7.70
CA ALA A 390 54.30 55.48 8.02
C ALA A 390 52.86 55.81 8.46
N GLN A 391 52.63 56.94 9.14
CA GLN A 391 51.29 57.42 9.49
C GLN A 391 50.50 57.86 8.25
N ALA A 392 51.12 58.63 7.36
CA ALA A 392 50.49 59.05 6.09
C ALA A 392 50.13 57.84 5.20
N ALA A 393 51.03 56.85 5.09
CA ALA A 393 50.76 55.61 4.35
C ALA A 393 49.58 54.82 4.93
N ARG A 394 49.45 54.75 6.26
CA ARG A 394 48.30 54.11 6.94
C ARG A 394 46.99 54.85 6.68
N GLN A 395 47.00 56.19 6.65
CA GLN A 395 45.81 56.98 6.31
C GLN A 395 45.34 56.69 4.89
N GLN A 396 46.24 56.74 3.90
CA GLN A 396 45.91 56.40 2.50
C GLN A 396 45.43 54.95 2.34
N GLN A 397 45.98 54.01 3.10
CA GLN A 397 45.52 52.62 3.10
C GLN A 397 44.10 52.50 3.67
N ASN A 398 43.79 53.19 4.76
CA ASN A 398 42.46 53.21 5.36
C ASN A 398 41.41 53.84 4.43
N GLU A 399 41.74 54.93 3.73
CA GLU A 399 40.87 55.56 2.73
C GLU A 399 40.57 54.60 1.56
N ARG A 400 41.58 53.89 1.05
CA ARG A 400 41.39 52.86 -0.01
C ARG A 400 40.48 51.73 0.47
N ILE A 401 40.65 51.25 1.70
CA ILE A 401 39.78 50.21 2.29
C ILE A 401 38.35 50.71 2.43
N LEU A 402 38.15 51.96 2.85
CA LEU A 402 36.82 52.57 2.97
C LEU A 402 36.13 52.70 1.60
N ALA A 403 36.84 53.22 0.60
CA ALA A 403 36.34 53.34 -0.77
C ALA A 403 35.99 51.96 -1.37
N GLN A 404 36.86 50.96 -1.20
CA GLN A 404 36.60 49.59 -1.65
C GLN A 404 35.37 48.98 -0.95
N ARG A 405 35.17 49.26 0.34
CA ARG A 405 34.00 48.81 1.10
C ARG A 405 32.70 49.46 0.61
N GLN A 406 32.72 50.76 0.31
CA GLN A 406 31.59 51.47 -0.28
C GLN A 406 31.24 50.92 -1.68
N GLN A 407 32.24 50.67 -2.52
CA GLN A 407 32.03 50.06 -3.85
C GLN A 407 31.45 48.63 -3.74
N ALA A 408 31.94 47.83 -2.80
CA ALA A 408 31.39 46.50 -2.53
C ALA A 408 29.93 46.55 -2.05
N GLN A 409 29.57 47.52 -1.20
CA GLN A 409 28.18 47.73 -0.75
C GLN A 409 27.26 48.14 -1.91
N ALA A 410 27.68 49.07 -2.78
CA ALA A 410 26.92 49.47 -3.96
C ALA A 410 26.71 48.29 -4.94
N ASN A 411 27.73 47.48 -5.15
CA ASN A 411 27.63 46.27 -5.98
C ASN A 411 26.69 45.22 -5.36
N ALA A 412 26.73 45.05 -4.03
CA ALA A 412 25.81 44.14 -3.33
C ALA A 412 24.35 44.58 -3.44
N GLN A 413 24.07 45.89 -3.33
CA GLN A 413 22.73 46.45 -3.52
C GLN A 413 22.20 46.22 -4.95
N ARG A 414 23.02 46.50 -5.98
CA ARG A 414 22.66 46.20 -7.38
C ARG A 414 22.40 44.71 -7.61
N ALA A 415 23.20 43.83 -7.00
CA ALA A 415 23.01 42.39 -7.08
C ALA A 415 21.72 41.93 -6.37
N GLN A 416 21.31 42.58 -5.27
CA GLN A 416 20.02 42.33 -4.62
C GLN A 416 18.84 42.77 -5.49
N GLN A 417 18.90 43.97 -6.08
CA GLN A 417 17.87 44.48 -7.00
C GLN A 417 17.68 43.54 -8.21
N ALA A 418 18.77 43.15 -8.87
CA ALA A 418 18.72 42.20 -9.99
C ALA A 418 18.19 40.80 -9.59
N ARG A 419 18.39 40.37 -8.34
CA ARG A 419 17.77 39.13 -7.81
C ARG A 419 16.26 39.30 -7.62
N THR A 420 15.80 40.41 -7.05
CA THR A 420 14.36 40.67 -6.87
C THR A 420 13.62 40.79 -8.20
N GLU A 421 14.20 41.44 -9.20
CA GLU A 421 13.62 41.52 -10.56
C GLU A 421 13.50 40.13 -11.21
N ARG A 422 14.56 39.30 -11.13
CA ARG A 422 14.52 37.92 -11.65
C ARG A 422 13.43 37.08 -10.98
N VAL A 423 13.25 37.21 -9.65
CA VAL A 423 12.19 36.51 -8.92
C VAL A 423 10.79 37.02 -9.31
N ALA A 424 10.63 38.32 -9.55
CA ALA A 424 9.36 38.89 -10.03
C ALA A 424 9.00 38.34 -11.42
N ILE A 425 9.93 38.40 -12.38
CA ILE A 425 9.77 37.85 -13.74
C ILE A 425 9.47 36.34 -13.69
N GLN A 426 10.16 35.58 -12.84
CA GLN A 426 9.93 34.15 -12.70
C GLN A 426 8.52 33.84 -12.15
N ARG A 427 8.03 34.62 -11.18
CA ARG A 427 6.66 34.50 -10.65
C ARG A 427 5.61 34.81 -11.71
N GLU A 428 5.81 35.85 -12.51
CA GLU A 428 4.92 36.21 -13.61
C GLU A 428 4.86 35.12 -14.68
N GLN A 429 6.01 34.59 -15.11
CA GLN A 429 6.07 33.44 -16.02
C GLN A 429 5.40 32.19 -15.44
N GLN A 430 5.53 31.94 -14.14
CA GLN A 430 4.86 30.82 -13.47
C GLN A 430 3.34 31.01 -13.43
N ALA A 431 2.86 32.23 -13.13
CA ALA A 431 1.44 32.56 -13.16
C ALA A 431 0.83 32.38 -14.56
N ALA A 432 1.52 32.86 -15.61
CA ALA A 432 1.10 32.68 -17.00
C ALA A 432 1.02 31.19 -17.40
N ARG A 433 1.98 30.36 -16.98
CA ARG A 433 1.93 28.90 -17.20
C ARG A 433 0.75 28.24 -16.50
N ILE A 434 0.46 28.63 -15.25
CA ILE A 434 -0.69 28.12 -14.48
C ILE A 434 -2.01 28.49 -15.18
N GLN A 435 -2.14 29.74 -15.64
CA GLN A 435 -3.33 30.21 -16.37
C GLN A 435 -3.52 29.45 -17.69
N GLN A 436 -2.44 29.24 -18.46
CA GLN A 436 -2.50 28.44 -19.69
C GLN A 436 -2.87 26.98 -19.42
N GLN A 437 -2.38 26.39 -18.31
CA GLN A 437 -2.75 25.04 -17.90
C GLN A 437 -4.23 24.94 -17.51
N GLN A 438 -4.75 25.93 -16.77
CA GLN A 438 -6.18 26.00 -16.42
C GLN A 438 -7.06 26.09 -17.67
N GLN A 439 -6.70 26.92 -18.65
CA GLN A 439 -7.41 27.00 -19.94
C GLN A 439 -7.42 25.66 -20.70
N ARG A 440 -6.28 24.94 -20.74
CA ARG A 440 -6.21 23.60 -21.35
C ARG A 440 -7.11 22.58 -20.65
N VAL A 441 -7.16 22.60 -19.31
CA VAL A 441 -8.01 21.72 -18.51
C VAL A 441 -9.50 22.06 -18.70
N ALA A 442 -9.86 23.34 -18.81
CA ALA A 442 -11.22 23.78 -19.11
C ALA A 442 -11.68 23.28 -20.49
N ALA A 443 -10.88 23.50 -21.54
CA ALA A 443 -11.18 23.02 -22.89
C ALA A 443 -11.27 21.48 -22.97
N GLN A 444 -10.44 20.74 -22.23
CA GLN A 444 -10.55 19.29 -22.12
C GLN A 444 -11.85 18.84 -21.45
N ARG A 445 -12.31 19.54 -20.39
CA ARG A 445 -13.58 19.25 -19.72
C ARG A 445 -14.78 19.51 -20.64
N GLU A 446 -14.78 20.61 -21.38
CA GLU A 446 -15.81 20.89 -22.39
C GLU A 446 -15.85 19.82 -23.48
N GLN A 447 -14.69 19.41 -24.00
CA GLN A 447 -14.62 18.33 -25.00
C GLN A 447 -15.11 16.98 -24.44
N GLN A 448 -14.82 16.67 -23.17
CA GLN A 448 -15.35 15.47 -22.50
C GLN A 448 -16.86 15.54 -22.30
N ALA A 449 -17.40 16.69 -21.87
CA ALA A 449 -18.83 16.90 -21.71
C ALA A 449 -19.59 16.76 -23.05
N ALA A 450 -19.07 17.34 -24.13
CA ALA A 450 -19.65 17.20 -25.47
C ALA A 450 -19.65 15.74 -25.95
N ARG A 451 -18.58 14.98 -25.71
CA ARG A 451 -18.53 13.53 -26.01
C ARG A 451 -19.54 12.73 -25.19
N ALA A 452 -19.70 13.04 -23.91
CA ALA A 452 -20.68 12.39 -23.03
C ALA A 452 -22.13 12.65 -23.50
N GLN A 453 -22.46 13.90 -23.85
CA GLN A 453 -23.75 14.24 -24.44
C GLN A 453 -24.01 13.49 -25.76
N GLN A 454 -23.01 13.41 -26.65
CA GLN A 454 -23.15 12.68 -27.92
C GLN A 454 -23.35 11.17 -27.69
N GLN A 455 -22.67 10.57 -26.70
CA GLN A 455 -22.90 9.17 -26.30
C GLN A 455 -24.31 8.97 -25.74
N GLN A 456 -24.80 9.89 -24.90
CA GLN A 456 -26.14 9.83 -24.34
C GLN A 456 -27.23 9.92 -25.43
N GLN A 457 -27.06 10.82 -26.41
CA GLN A 457 -27.95 10.91 -27.58
C GLN A 457 -27.97 9.61 -28.39
N ARG A 458 -26.80 8.98 -28.63
CA ARG A 458 -26.73 7.68 -29.32
C ARG A 458 -27.45 6.57 -28.56
N LEU A 459 -27.35 6.53 -27.22
CA LEU A 459 -28.05 5.56 -26.38
C LEU A 459 -29.57 5.76 -26.39
N VAL A 460 -30.05 7.01 -26.42
CA VAL A 460 -31.48 7.33 -26.56
C VAL A 460 -31.99 6.85 -27.93
N ALA A 461 -31.31 7.21 -29.02
CA ALA A 461 -31.69 6.78 -30.37
C ALA A 461 -31.69 5.24 -30.53
N GLN A 462 -30.73 4.54 -29.89
CA GLN A 462 -30.73 3.07 -29.86
C GLN A 462 -31.94 2.49 -29.10
N ARG A 463 -32.32 3.08 -27.96
CA ARG A 463 -33.51 2.66 -27.20
C ARG A 463 -34.80 2.88 -27.98
N GLU A 464 -34.94 4.03 -28.65
CA GLU A 464 -36.08 4.31 -29.54
C GLU A 464 -36.15 3.30 -30.69
N GLN A 465 -35.01 2.99 -31.33
CA GLN A 465 -34.97 1.97 -32.39
C GLN A 465 -35.33 0.57 -31.88
N GLN A 466 -34.90 0.20 -30.66
CA GLN A 466 -35.28 -1.06 -30.02
C GLN A 466 -36.77 -1.11 -29.67
N ALA A 467 -37.34 -0.03 -29.14
CA ALA A 467 -38.76 0.08 -28.84
C ALA A 467 -39.63 -0.05 -30.12
N ALA A 468 -39.24 0.62 -31.20
CA ALA A 468 -39.92 0.52 -32.50
C ALA A 468 -39.87 -0.90 -33.09
N ARG A 469 -38.76 -1.64 -32.90
CA ARG A 469 -38.67 -3.07 -33.28
C ARG A 469 -39.60 -3.93 -32.43
N ALA A 470 -39.60 -3.75 -31.11
CA ALA A 470 -40.47 -4.51 -30.22
C ALA A 470 -41.96 -4.28 -30.50
N GLN A 471 -42.36 -3.05 -30.88
CA GLN A 471 -43.73 -2.75 -31.32
C GLN A 471 -44.10 -3.48 -32.62
N ARG A 472 -43.21 -3.51 -33.63
CA ARG A 472 -43.43 -4.29 -34.87
C ARG A 472 -43.54 -5.79 -34.58
N ASP A 473 -42.69 -6.33 -33.72
CA ASP A 473 -42.75 -7.74 -33.32
C ASP A 473 -44.06 -8.08 -32.60
N GLN A 474 -44.60 -7.15 -31.79
CA GLN A 474 -45.92 -7.30 -31.18
C GLN A 474 -47.05 -7.27 -32.21
N GLN A 475 -47.00 -6.38 -33.20
CA GLN A 475 -47.97 -6.34 -34.30
C GLN A 475 -47.99 -7.66 -35.08
N VAL A 476 -46.82 -8.12 -35.55
CA VAL A 476 -46.68 -9.39 -36.29
C VAL A 476 -47.14 -10.59 -35.45
N ARG A 477 -46.91 -10.58 -34.12
CA ARG A 477 -47.45 -11.61 -33.21
C ARG A 477 -48.97 -11.55 -33.13
N SER A 478 -49.58 -10.37 -33.02
CA SER A 478 -51.04 -10.23 -32.98
C SER A 478 -51.70 -10.69 -34.29
N GLU A 479 -51.12 -10.36 -35.44
CA GLU A 479 -51.56 -10.81 -36.76
C GLU A 479 -51.44 -12.33 -36.94
N ARG A 480 -50.37 -12.94 -36.43
CA ARG A 480 -50.25 -14.42 -36.41
C ARG A 480 -51.31 -15.06 -35.51
N VAL A 481 -51.64 -14.47 -34.37
CA VAL A 481 -52.66 -15.00 -33.44
C VAL A 481 -54.05 -14.89 -34.05
N THR A 482 -54.41 -13.78 -34.73
CA THR A 482 -55.69 -13.67 -35.44
C THR A 482 -55.76 -14.66 -36.61
N MET A 483 -54.74 -14.73 -37.46
CA MET A 483 -54.68 -15.69 -38.57
C MET A 483 -54.78 -17.15 -38.09
N GLN A 484 -54.11 -17.50 -36.98
CA GLN A 484 -54.19 -18.83 -36.40
C GLN A 484 -55.59 -19.14 -35.83
N ARG A 485 -56.27 -18.15 -35.25
CA ARG A 485 -57.64 -18.27 -34.74
C ARG A 485 -58.65 -18.44 -35.86
N GLU A 486 -58.51 -17.69 -36.95
CA GLU A 486 -59.31 -17.86 -38.18
C GLU A 486 -59.10 -19.25 -38.79
N GLN A 487 -57.84 -19.70 -38.90
CA GLN A 487 -57.53 -21.04 -39.42
C GLN A 487 -58.09 -22.16 -38.53
N GLN A 488 -58.13 -21.97 -37.20
CA GLN A 488 -58.79 -22.89 -36.28
C GLN A 488 -60.31 -22.88 -36.44
N ALA A 489 -60.94 -21.71 -36.60
CA ALA A 489 -62.37 -21.59 -36.85
C ALA A 489 -62.78 -22.28 -38.16
N ALA A 490 -62.04 -22.06 -39.26
CA ALA A 490 -62.28 -22.73 -40.53
C ALA A 490 -62.14 -24.26 -40.44
N ARG A 491 -61.17 -24.77 -39.68
CA ARG A 491 -61.03 -26.22 -39.42
C ARG A 491 -62.21 -26.79 -38.62
N MET A 492 -62.70 -26.06 -37.61
CA MET A 492 -63.87 -26.46 -36.84
C MET A 492 -65.13 -26.50 -37.70
N GLN A 493 -65.33 -25.50 -38.54
CA GLN A 493 -66.47 -25.46 -39.49
C GLN A 493 -66.40 -26.64 -40.49
N GLN A 494 -65.23 -26.91 -41.07
CA GLN A 494 -65.04 -28.05 -41.97
C GLN A 494 -65.25 -29.41 -41.26
N GLN A 495 -64.93 -29.52 -39.97
CA GLN A 495 -65.25 -30.72 -39.19
C GLN A 495 -66.75 -30.86 -38.93
N GLN A 496 -67.48 -29.78 -38.68
CA GLN A 496 -68.94 -29.78 -38.51
C GLN A 496 -69.64 -30.18 -39.81
N GLU A 497 -69.21 -29.65 -40.96
CA GLU A 497 -69.73 -30.03 -42.29
C GLU A 497 -69.51 -31.52 -42.59
N ARG A 498 -68.32 -32.05 -42.30
CA ARG A 498 -68.02 -33.49 -42.44
C ARG A 498 -68.87 -34.35 -41.51
N ALA A 499 -69.11 -33.91 -40.28
CA ALA A 499 -69.97 -34.62 -39.33
C ALA A 499 -71.44 -34.60 -39.75
N ALA A 500 -71.93 -33.49 -40.35
CA ALA A 500 -73.26 -33.40 -40.92
C ALA A 500 -73.44 -34.35 -42.10
N ALA A 501 -72.52 -34.34 -43.06
CA ALA A 501 -72.54 -35.25 -44.21
C ALA A 501 -72.45 -36.74 -43.80
N GLN A 502 -71.69 -37.06 -42.74
CA GLN A 502 -71.65 -38.42 -42.20
C GLN A 502 -72.99 -38.85 -41.56
N ARG A 503 -73.68 -37.95 -40.85
CA ARG A 503 -75.01 -38.23 -40.30
C ARG A 503 -76.05 -38.44 -41.39
N GLU A 504 -75.99 -37.64 -42.46
CA GLU A 504 -76.87 -37.79 -43.63
C GLU A 504 -76.63 -39.13 -44.36
N GLN A 505 -75.37 -39.53 -44.55
CA GLN A 505 -75.04 -40.85 -45.09
C GLN A 505 -75.48 -42.01 -44.17
N GLN A 506 -75.45 -41.83 -42.85
CA GLN A 506 -75.95 -42.82 -41.89
C GLN A 506 -77.48 -42.94 -41.93
N ALA A 507 -78.20 -41.81 -42.03
CA ALA A 507 -79.65 -41.80 -42.21
C ALA A 507 -80.07 -42.51 -43.50
N ALA A 508 -79.46 -42.15 -44.64
CA ALA A 508 -79.75 -42.78 -45.94
C ALA A 508 -79.42 -44.28 -45.97
N ARG A 509 -78.43 -44.74 -45.18
CA ARG A 509 -78.17 -46.19 -44.99
C ARG A 509 -79.25 -46.86 -44.15
N ALA A 510 -79.68 -46.23 -43.06
CA ALA A 510 -80.75 -46.75 -42.20
C ALA A 510 -82.09 -46.87 -42.96
N GLU A 511 -82.43 -45.89 -43.81
CA GLU A 511 -83.62 -45.92 -44.66
C GLU A 511 -83.59 -47.09 -45.67
N ARG A 512 -82.47 -47.29 -46.37
CA ARG A 512 -82.28 -48.45 -47.26
C ARG A 512 -82.36 -49.78 -46.52
N GLU A 513 -81.87 -49.84 -45.29
CA GLU A 513 -81.97 -51.04 -44.46
C GLU A 513 -83.42 -51.30 -44.00
N GLN A 514 -84.18 -50.25 -43.69
CA GLN A 514 -85.62 -50.35 -43.41
C GLN A 514 -86.42 -50.80 -44.64
N GLN A 515 -86.11 -50.28 -45.83
CA GLN A 515 -86.71 -50.73 -47.09
C GLN A 515 -86.44 -52.22 -47.35
N MET A 516 -85.19 -52.68 -47.25
CA MET A 516 -84.87 -54.11 -47.38
C MET A 516 -85.52 -54.99 -46.32
N ARG A 517 -85.75 -54.48 -45.09
CA ARG A 517 -86.50 -55.20 -44.06
C ARG A 517 -88.00 -55.28 -44.39
N ALA A 518 -88.58 -54.23 -44.98
CA ALA A 518 -89.96 -54.24 -45.46
C ALA A 518 -90.16 -55.23 -46.62
N GLU A 519 -89.26 -55.23 -47.61
CA GLU A 519 -89.28 -56.18 -48.73
C GLU A 519 -89.11 -57.65 -48.28
N ARG A 520 -88.24 -57.90 -47.29
CA ARG A 520 -88.12 -59.23 -46.68
C ARG A 520 -89.39 -59.64 -45.94
N ALA A 521 -90.11 -58.70 -45.32
CA ALA A 521 -91.37 -58.98 -44.63
C ALA A 521 -92.52 -59.29 -45.61
N THR A 522 -92.59 -58.64 -46.77
CA THR A 522 -93.55 -59.02 -47.84
C THR A 522 -93.21 -60.38 -48.44
N ALA A 523 -91.94 -60.64 -48.80
CA ALA A 523 -91.52 -61.94 -49.32
C ALA A 523 -91.78 -63.11 -48.35
N GLN A 524 -91.67 -62.87 -47.03
CA GLN A 524 -92.03 -63.87 -46.01
C GLN A 524 -93.54 -64.11 -45.91
N ARG A 525 -94.38 -63.08 -46.12
CA ARG A 525 -95.85 -63.25 -46.16
C ARG A 525 -96.29 -64.05 -47.37
N GLU A 526 -95.71 -63.80 -48.54
CA GLU A 526 -95.95 -64.58 -49.76
C GLU A 526 -95.53 -66.05 -49.57
N GLN A 527 -94.37 -66.31 -48.95
CA GLN A 527 -93.96 -67.67 -48.58
C GLN A 527 -94.91 -68.35 -47.59
N GLN A 528 -95.52 -67.62 -46.65
CA GLN A 528 -96.54 -68.17 -45.76
C GLN A 528 -97.85 -68.47 -46.50
N GLN A 529 -98.31 -67.60 -47.39
CA GLN A 529 -99.50 -67.84 -48.21
C GLN A 529 -99.32 -69.07 -49.11
N ALA A 530 -98.19 -69.19 -49.81
CA ALA A 530 -97.86 -70.36 -50.62
C ALA A 530 -97.75 -71.66 -49.81
N ARG A 531 -97.41 -71.60 -48.52
CA ARG A 531 -97.45 -72.76 -47.61
C ARG A 531 -98.88 -73.13 -47.21
N ILE A 532 -99.75 -72.14 -46.98
CA ILE A 532 -101.17 -72.36 -46.65
C ILE A 532 -101.90 -72.97 -47.85
N GLU A 533 -101.68 -72.49 -49.07
CA GLU A 533 -102.24 -73.09 -50.29
C GLU A 533 -101.80 -74.54 -50.48
N ARG A 534 -100.51 -74.83 -50.33
CA ARG A 534 -100.00 -76.23 -50.42
C ARG A 534 -100.61 -77.14 -49.35
N ALA A 535 -100.87 -76.62 -48.14
CA ALA A 535 -101.55 -77.38 -47.10
C ALA A 535 -103.03 -77.63 -47.42
N ASN A 536 -103.72 -76.68 -48.06
CA ASN A 536 -105.10 -76.85 -48.52
C ASN A 536 -105.20 -77.87 -49.65
N VAL A 537 -104.33 -77.79 -50.67
CA VAL A 537 -104.27 -78.78 -51.77
C VAL A 537 -103.96 -80.19 -51.23
N GLN A 538 -103.12 -80.32 -50.20
CA GLN A 538 -102.91 -81.61 -49.53
C GLN A 538 -104.14 -82.13 -48.79
N ARG A 539 -104.95 -81.25 -48.16
CA ARG A 539 -106.23 -81.66 -47.54
C ARG A 539 -107.24 -82.11 -48.58
N GLU A 540 -107.35 -81.42 -49.71
CA GLU A 540 -108.23 -81.83 -50.82
C GLU A 540 -107.81 -83.19 -51.41
N GLN A 541 -106.52 -83.41 -51.60
CA GLN A 541 -106.00 -84.73 -52.03
C GLN A 541 -106.24 -85.83 -50.98
N GLN A 542 -106.26 -85.50 -49.69
CA GLN A 542 -106.61 -86.46 -48.64
C GLN A 542 -108.12 -86.72 -48.59
N ALA A 543 -108.97 -85.71 -48.79
CA ALA A 543 -110.42 -85.86 -48.89
C ALA A 543 -110.82 -86.73 -50.09
N ALA A 544 -110.28 -86.45 -51.29
CA ALA A 544 -110.54 -87.26 -52.48
C ALA A 544 -110.08 -88.73 -52.33
N ARG A 545 -108.97 -88.97 -51.61
CA ARG A 545 -108.53 -90.34 -51.26
C ARG A 545 -109.46 -91.02 -50.25
N ALA A 546 -110.02 -90.28 -49.30
CA ALA A 546 -110.99 -90.80 -48.34
C ALA A 546 -112.32 -91.17 -49.03
N GLU A 547 -112.83 -90.34 -49.94
CA GLU A 547 -114.00 -90.65 -50.78
C GLU A 547 -113.75 -91.88 -51.66
N GLN A 548 -112.58 -91.98 -52.29
CA GLN A 548 -112.22 -93.15 -53.10
C GLN A 548 -112.09 -94.44 -52.27
N GLN A 549 -111.69 -94.35 -51.00
CA GLN A 549 -111.72 -95.46 -50.05
C GLN A 549 -113.15 -95.81 -49.60
N GLN A 550 -114.02 -94.82 -49.38
CA GLN A 550 -115.43 -95.05 -49.05
C GLN A 550 -116.20 -95.69 -50.22
N ALA A 551 -115.95 -95.27 -51.46
CA ALA A 551 -116.52 -95.90 -52.66
C ALA A 551 -116.11 -97.38 -52.77
N ARG A 552 -114.83 -97.70 -52.57
CA ARG A 552 -114.34 -99.10 -52.54
C ARG A 552 -114.90 -99.90 -51.36
N ALA A 553 -115.15 -99.27 -50.21
CA ALA A 553 -115.78 -99.92 -49.07
C ALA A 553 -117.26 -100.25 -49.35
N GLN A 554 -117.99 -99.35 -50.03
CA GLN A 554 -119.37 -99.60 -50.47
C GLN A 554 -119.44 -100.69 -51.55
N GLU A 555 -118.52 -100.70 -52.52
CA GLU A 555 -118.41 -101.78 -53.52
C GLU A 555 -118.13 -103.14 -52.85
N MET A 556 -117.21 -103.19 -51.87
CA MET A 556 -116.98 -104.42 -51.08
C MET A 556 -118.17 -104.81 -50.20
N ALA A 557 -118.95 -103.86 -49.69
CA ALA A 557 -120.17 -104.15 -48.95
C ALA A 557 -121.26 -104.78 -49.85
N GLN A 558 -121.44 -104.29 -51.08
CA GLN A 558 -122.33 -104.91 -52.06
C GLN A 558 -121.86 -106.31 -52.48
N ARG A 559 -120.55 -106.50 -52.73
CA ARG A 559 -120.00 -107.85 -52.96
C ARG A 559 -120.17 -108.79 -51.77
N ARG A 560 -120.08 -108.28 -50.52
CA ARG A 560 -120.37 -109.07 -49.31
C ARG A 560 -121.83 -109.48 -49.25
N GLN A 561 -122.78 -108.59 -49.50
CA GLN A 561 -124.21 -108.95 -49.52
C GLN A 561 -124.54 -109.99 -50.59
N GLN A 562 -123.92 -109.91 -51.78
CA GLN A 562 -124.06 -110.94 -52.81
C GLN A 562 -123.41 -112.28 -52.40
N ALA A 563 -122.26 -112.25 -51.71
CA ALA A 563 -121.61 -113.46 -51.19
C ALA A 563 -122.34 -114.07 -49.98
N GLU A 564 -123.01 -113.26 -49.16
CA GLU A 564 -123.82 -113.71 -48.02
C GLU A 564 -125.16 -114.32 -48.47
N ALA A 565 -125.77 -113.80 -49.55
CA ALA A 565 -126.91 -114.47 -50.20
C ALA A 565 -126.54 -115.87 -50.72
N ALA A 566 -125.34 -116.03 -51.31
CA ALA A 566 -124.83 -117.34 -51.73
C ALA A 566 -124.47 -118.26 -50.53
N ARG A 567 -123.90 -117.70 -49.45
CA ARG A 567 -123.58 -118.46 -48.23
C ARG A 567 -124.80 -118.87 -47.43
N ALA A 568 -125.90 -118.11 -47.45
CA ALA A 568 -127.15 -118.50 -46.79
C ALA A 568 -127.73 -119.80 -47.38
N GLN A 569 -127.62 -120.00 -48.69
CA GLN A 569 -128.01 -121.24 -49.36
C GLN A 569 -127.06 -122.41 -49.06
N GLN A 570 -125.76 -122.16 -48.84
CA GLN A 570 -124.79 -123.20 -48.46
C GLN A 570 -124.81 -123.55 -46.95
N ALA A 571 -125.20 -122.61 -46.08
CA ALA A 571 -125.23 -122.82 -44.62
C ALA A 571 -126.38 -123.75 -44.17
N GLN A 572 -127.49 -123.80 -44.91
CA GLN A 572 -128.53 -124.82 -44.68
C GLN A 572 -128.07 -126.24 -44.99
N ALA A 573 -127.00 -126.43 -45.77
CA ALA A 573 -126.52 -127.73 -46.21
C ALA A 573 -125.41 -128.34 -45.32
N ARG A 574 -124.83 -127.59 -44.38
CA ARG A 574 -123.74 -128.08 -43.52
C ARG A 574 -123.88 -127.73 -42.05
N ALA A 575 -124.74 -128.55 -41.44
CA ALA A 575 -124.55 -129.18 -40.14
C ALA A 575 -124.91 -128.33 -38.89
N VAL A 576 -125.62 -128.84 -37.87
CA VAL A 576 -125.83 -130.24 -37.40
C VAL A 576 -124.56 -130.91 -36.85
N GLN A 577 -123.40 -130.24 -36.84
CA GLN A 577 -122.16 -130.77 -36.28
C GLN A 577 -121.35 -129.69 -35.56
N HIS A 578 -121.45 -129.74 -34.22
CA HIS A 578 -120.54 -129.20 -33.20
C HIS A 578 -120.21 -127.68 -33.24
N ALA A 579 -120.53 -126.88 -32.22
CA ALA A 579 -120.26 -126.98 -30.77
C ALA A 579 -118.82 -126.65 -30.37
N GLU A 580 -118.71 -125.78 -29.36
CA GLU A 580 -117.56 -125.51 -28.48
C GLU A 580 -116.27 -124.94 -29.09
N SER A 581 -115.98 -123.65 -28.81
CA SER A 581 -114.72 -123.20 -28.17
C SER A 581 -114.64 -121.66 -27.97
N ARG A 582 -114.36 -121.24 -26.73
CA ARG A 582 -113.86 -119.90 -26.32
C ARG A 582 -112.31 -119.95 -26.28
N PRO A 583 -111.51 -118.85 -26.24
CA PRO A 583 -111.39 -117.98 -25.05
C PRO A 583 -111.00 -116.49 -25.35
N ALA A 584 -110.46 -115.78 -24.34
CA ALA A 584 -110.09 -114.35 -24.32
C ALA A 584 -108.59 -114.15 -23.90
N PRO A 585 -108.16 -113.11 -23.14
CA PRO A 585 -107.80 -111.71 -23.52
C PRO A 585 -106.33 -111.30 -23.12
N ARG A 586 -106.06 -109.97 -23.01
CA ARG A 586 -104.90 -109.24 -22.37
C ARG A 586 -103.58 -109.07 -23.19
N PRO A 587 -102.64 -108.14 -22.81
CA PRO A 587 -102.76 -106.88 -22.02
C PRO A 587 -101.94 -105.66 -22.56
N GLU A 588 -102.06 -104.53 -21.84
CA GLU A 588 -101.10 -103.39 -21.67
C GLU A 588 -99.62 -103.80 -21.45
N PRO A 589 -98.58 -102.92 -21.65
CA PRO A 589 -98.32 -101.80 -20.70
C PRO A 589 -97.48 -100.54 -21.10
N GLN A 590 -97.69 -99.47 -20.31
CA GLN A 590 -96.72 -98.51 -19.69
C GLN A 590 -95.82 -97.51 -20.48
N ARG A 591 -96.09 -96.21 -20.20
CA ARG A 591 -95.23 -95.14 -19.59
C ARG A 591 -93.69 -95.35 -19.52
N PRO A 592 -92.85 -94.27 -19.63
CA PRO A 592 -92.87 -93.16 -18.64
C PRO A 592 -92.60 -91.71 -19.15
N ALA A 593 -92.69 -90.76 -18.22
CA ALA A 593 -92.23 -89.36 -18.29
C ALA A 593 -90.94 -89.19 -17.42
N PRO A 594 -90.52 -88.03 -16.86
CA PRO A 594 -90.76 -86.59 -17.16
C PRO A 594 -89.45 -85.74 -17.18
N HIS A 595 -89.53 -84.39 -17.36
CA HIS A 595 -88.79 -83.31 -16.62
C HIS A 595 -88.92 -81.93 -17.33
N ARG A 596 -89.32 -80.83 -16.64
CA ARG A 596 -88.51 -79.74 -15.99
C ARG A 596 -87.69 -78.86 -16.97
N GLU A 597 -87.55 -77.53 -16.84
CA GLU A 597 -88.10 -76.51 -15.89
C GLU A 597 -88.01 -75.07 -16.50
N ASN A 598 -88.66 -74.08 -15.85
CA ASN A 598 -88.83 -72.63 -16.14
C ASN A 598 -87.55 -71.75 -15.83
N PRO A 599 -87.55 -70.39 -15.75
CA PRO A 599 -87.96 -69.30 -16.68
C PRO A 599 -86.97 -68.08 -16.64
N HIS A 600 -87.47 -66.82 -16.69
CA HIS A 600 -86.82 -65.48 -16.63
C HIS A 600 -86.20 -64.97 -17.95
N GLY A 601 -86.15 -63.65 -18.24
CA GLY A 601 -86.58 -62.45 -17.51
C GLY A 601 -85.66 -61.27 -17.88
N GLY A 602 -86.19 -60.11 -18.27
CA GLY A 602 -85.39 -59.03 -18.87
C GLY A 602 -85.05 -57.85 -17.96
N ARG A 603 -84.03 -57.08 -18.36
CA ARG A 603 -83.94 -55.61 -18.20
C ARG A 603 -82.94 -55.02 -19.19
#